data_AF-A0A8X6F7C6-F1
#
_entry.id   AF-A0A8X6F7C6-F1
#
_cell.length_a   1.000
_cell.length_b   1.000
_cell.length_c   1.000
_cell.angle_alpha   90.00
_cell.angle_beta   90.00
_cell.angle_gamma   90.00
#
_symmetry.space_group_name_H-M   'P 1'
#
loop_
_entity.id
_entity.type
_entity.pdbx_description
1 polymer ?
#
loop_
_entity_poly.entity_id
_entity_poly.type
_entity_poly.pdbx_seq_one_letter_code
_entity_poly.pdbx_strand_id
1 'polypeptide(L)'
;MLCEIQNALFPSEGPKFECDLPQEFQYRWLPVTPGVSLLLVVNPVMPTAIPTCHYLGPERIVEPVRAKFNKNIHKWNEFDSLLANLQLVLEIEFPSPATTEKEEFCLECGICYSYLLGEAIPEMTCDSPDCNQSFHHACIYEYIRMLPDVRSSFNKLFGHCPYCNKPMWCTIP
;
A
#
# COMPACT_ATOMS: atom_id res chain seq x y z
N MET A 1 -3.46 23.40 6.56
CA MET A 1 -3.64 22.40 5.49
C MET A 1 -2.60 21.28 5.51
N LEU A 2 -1.29 21.54 5.37
CA LEU A 2 -0.27 20.47 5.43
C LEU A 2 -0.04 19.88 6.84
N CYS A 3 -0.36 20.64 7.89
CA CYS A 3 -0.17 20.25 9.30
C CYS A 3 -1.17 19.18 9.79
N GLU A 4 -2.38 19.12 9.24
CA GLU A 4 -3.43 18.17 9.67
C GLU A 4 -3.07 16.72 9.30
N ILE A 5 -2.43 16.55 8.13
CA ILE A 5 -1.97 15.25 7.62
C ILE A 5 -0.74 14.78 8.42
N GLN A 6 0.17 15.68 8.81
CA GLN A 6 1.33 15.33 9.66
C GLN A 6 0.93 14.82 11.05
N ASN A 7 -0.18 15.33 11.60
CA ASN A 7 -0.65 14.93 12.93
C ASN A 7 -1.59 13.72 12.90
N ALA A 8 -2.09 13.30 11.74
CA ALA A 8 -3.00 12.16 11.60
C ALA A 8 -2.30 10.88 11.12
N LEU A 9 -1.00 10.87 10.84
CA LEU A 9 -0.37 9.73 10.19
C LEU A 9 0.90 9.31 10.92
N PHE A 10 1.03 8.00 11.11
CA PHE A 10 2.26 7.36 11.59
C PHE A 10 3.47 7.87 10.79
N PRO A 11 4.66 7.96 11.43
CA PRO A 11 5.78 8.73 10.92
C PRO A 11 6.07 8.41 9.45
N SER A 12 6.17 9.51 8.70
CA SER A 12 6.29 9.64 7.25
C SER A 12 7.60 9.11 6.69
N GLU A 13 7.88 7.84 6.87
CA GLU A 13 8.93 7.14 6.12
C GLU A 13 8.24 6.05 5.30
N GLY A 14 7.54 6.51 4.25
CA GLY A 14 7.18 5.60 3.16
C GLY A 14 8.44 5.14 2.43
N PRO A 15 8.40 4.02 1.69
CA PRO A 15 9.47 3.62 0.78
C PRO A 15 9.90 4.82 -0.08
N LYS A 16 11.20 5.14 -0.13
CA LYS A 16 11.64 6.08 -1.17
C LYS A 16 11.60 5.31 -2.48
N PHE A 17 10.56 5.55 -3.26
CA PHE A 17 10.55 5.22 -4.67
C PHE A 17 11.52 6.19 -5.39
N GLU A 18 12.82 6.05 -5.15
CA GLU A 18 13.88 6.81 -5.81
C GLU A 18 14.15 6.23 -7.20
N CYS A 19 13.23 6.46 -8.13
CA CYS A 19 13.52 6.71 -9.54
C CYS A 19 12.24 7.22 -10.24
N ASP A 20 12.33 8.38 -10.90
CA ASP A 20 11.34 8.96 -11.83
C ASP A 20 10.14 9.75 -11.28
N LEU A 21 10.17 10.20 -10.02
CA LEU A 21 9.14 11.10 -9.50
C LEU A 21 9.50 12.59 -9.72
N PRO A 22 8.64 13.40 -10.38
CA PRO A 22 8.92 14.82 -10.59
C PRO A 22 9.06 15.54 -9.25
N GLN A 23 10.18 16.25 -9.07
CA GLN A 23 10.54 16.98 -7.84
C GLN A 23 9.55 18.09 -7.48
N GLU A 24 8.74 18.52 -8.45
CA GLU A 24 7.76 19.58 -8.30
C GLU A 24 6.53 19.16 -7.48
N PHE A 25 6.30 17.86 -7.30
CA PHE A 25 5.11 17.35 -6.60
C PHE A 25 5.43 16.92 -5.16
N GLN A 26 4.42 17.01 -4.29
CA GLN A 26 4.52 16.52 -2.92
C GLN A 26 3.94 15.11 -2.82
N TYR A 27 4.70 14.20 -2.23
CA TYR A 27 4.29 12.81 -2.02
C TYR A 27 3.81 12.61 -0.58
N ARG A 28 2.70 11.89 -0.42
CA ARG A 28 2.14 11.55 0.90
C ARG A 28 1.69 10.11 0.93
N TRP A 29 2.17 9.36 1.91
CA TRP A 29 1.76 7.98 2.15
C TRP A 29 0.69 7.94 3.23
N LEU A 30 -0.39 7.20 3.00
CA LEU A 30 -1.57 7.12 3.84
C LEU A 30 -1.98 5.66 4.04
N PRO A 31 -1.93 5.09 5.25
CA PRO A 31 -2.64 3.86 5.54
C PRO A 31 -4.15 4.15 5.51
N VAL A 32 -4.91 3.32 4.78
CA VAL A 32 -6.36 3.52 4.61
C VAL A 32 -7.14 2.45 5.37
N THR A 33 -6.76 1.19 5.18
CA THR A 33 -7.30 0.03 5.89
C THR A 33 -6.15 -0.95 6.13
N PRO A 34 -6.31 -1.96 7.02
CA PRO A 34 -5.30 -3.00 7.19
C PRO A 34 -4.91 -3.63 5.84
N GLY A 35 -3.62 -3.55 5.49
CA GLY A 35 -3.09 -4.08 4.23
C GLY A 35 -3.34 -3.25 2.97
N VAL A 36 -3.94 -2.05 3.07
CA VAL A 36 -4.07 -1.10 1.96
C VAL A 36 -3.52 0.26 2.35
N SER A 37 -2.68 0.80 1.48
CA SER A 37 -2.14 2.15 1.65
C SER A 37 -2.21 2.93 0.34
N LEU A 38 -2.28 4.25 0.44
CA LEU A 38 -2.28 5.17 -0.70
C LEU A 38 -0.99 5.96 -0.70
N LEU A 39 -0.31 6.00 -1.85
CA LEU A 39 0.68 7.02 -2.14
C LEU A 39 0.01 8.10 -3.00
N LEU A 40 -0.18 9.28 -2.40
CA LEU A 40 -0.71 10.46 -3.06
C LEU A 40 0.39 11.31 -3.66
N VAL A 41 0.14 11.79 -4.87
CA VAL A 41 0.95 12.82 -5.54
C VAL A 41 0.13 14.11 -5.60
N VAL A 42 0.55 15.11 -4.84
CA VAL A 42 -0.16 16.37 -4.62
C VAL A 42 0.56 17.50 -5.37
N ASN A 43 -0.20 18.25 -6.15
CA ASN A 43 0.29 19.45 -6.82
C ASN A 43 0.45 20.59 -5.80
N PRO A 44 1.66 21.17 -5.61
CA PRO A 44 1.85 22.24 -4.62
C PRO A 44 1.15 23.56 -5.01
N VAL A 45 0.87 23.77 -6.30
CA VAL A 45 0.16 24.95 -6.80
C VAL A 45 -1.34 24.84 -6.54
N MET A 46 -1.87 23.61 -6.56
CA MET A 46 -3.29 23.31 -6.34
C MET A 46 -3.43 22.15 -5.32
N PRO A 47 -3.14 22.40 -4.03
CA PRO A 47 -3.01 21.33 -3.03
C PRO A 47 -4.33 20.65 -2.65
N THR A 48 -5.47 21.24 -3.00
CA THR A 48 -6.82 20.71 -2.77
C THR A 48 -7.46 20.12 -4.02
N ALA A 49 -6.80 20.19 -5.18
CA ALA A 49 -7.23 19.47 -6.37
C ALA A 49 -7.12 17.96 -6.13
N ILE A 50 -7.85 17.18 -6.93
CA ILE A 50 -7.82 15.71 -6.85
C ILE A 50 -6.38 15.23 -7.11
N PRO A 51 -5.73 14.53 -6.15
CA PRO A 51 -4.37 14.05 -6.32
C PRO A 51 -4.33 12.81 -7.22
N THR A 52 -3.14 12.47 -7.72
CA THR A 52 -2.92 11.13 -8.29
C THR A 52 -2.76 10.14 -7.13
N CYS A 53 -3.52 9.05 -7.18
CA CYS A 53 -3.55 8.03 -6.13
C CYS A 53 -2.94 6.72 -6.62
N HIS A 54 -1.84 6.29 -6.04
CA HIS A 54 -1.30 4.94 -6.22
C HIS A 54 -1.74 4.05 -5.05
N TYR A 55 -2.49 2.99 -5.37
CA TYR A 55 -2.98 2.04 -4.39
C TYR A 55 -1.95 0.93 -4.19
N LEU A 56 -1.57 0.71 -2.93
CA LEU A 56 -0.58 -0.27 -2.51
C LEU A 56 -1.30 -1.34 -1.68
N GLY A 57 -1.09 -2.60 -2.06
CA GLY A 57 -1.68 -3.75 -1.40
C GLY A 57 -2.31 -4.73 -2.40
N PRO A 58 -2.90 -5.83 -1.89
CA PRO A 58 -3.52 -6.86 -2.70
C PRO A 58 -4.75 -6.34 -3.45
N GLU A 59 -4.84 -6.64 -4.74
CA GLU A 59 -5.91 -6.15 -5.61
C GLU A 59 -7.31 -6.46 -5.06
N ARG A 60 -7.50 -7.62 -4.42
CA ARG A 60 -8.78 -8.03 -3.81
C ARG A 60 -9.27 -7.07 -2.70
N ILE A 61 -8.37 -6.44 -1.95
CA ILE A 61 -8.71 -5.48 -0.88
C ILE A 61 -8.51 -4.02 -1.32
N VAL A 62 -7.68 -3.78 -2.35
CA VAL A 62 -7.54 -2.48 -2.99
C VAL A 62 -8.76 -2.12 -3.85
N GLU A 63 -9.31 -3.06 -4.61
CA GLU A 63 -10.39 -2.79 -5.56
C GLU A 63 -11.64 -2.19 -4.91
N PRO A 64 -12.11 -2.66 -3.74
CA PRO A 64 -13.20 -2.00 -3.02
C PRO A 64 -12.90 -0.53 -2.67
N VAL A 65 -11.67 -0.22 -2.27
CA VAL A 65 -11.24 1.15 -1.92
C VAL A 65 -11.22 2.02 -3.18
N ARG A 66 -10.68 1.49 -4.29
CA ARG A 66 -10.63 2.16 -5.59
C ARG A 66 -12.02 2.41 -6.17
N ALA A 67 -12.88 1.40 -6.16
CA ALA A 67 -14.25 1.50 -6.63
C ALA A 67 -15.04 2.55 -5.83
N LYS A 68 -14.85 2.59 -4.51
CA LYS A 68 -15.49 3.59 -3.65
C LYS A 68 -15.00 5.01 -3.95
N PHE A 69 -13.68 5.19 -4.11
CA PHE A 69 -13.10 6.46 -4.51
C PHE A 69 -13.72 6.97 -5.82
N ASN A 70 -13.71 6.13 -6.87
CA ASN A 70 -14.27 6.47 -8.17
C ASN A 70 -15.77 6.77 -8.13
N LYS A 71 -16.54 6.02 -7.33
CA LYS A 71 -17.97 6.25 -7.14
C LYS A 71 -18.26 7.61 -6.50
N ASN A 72 -17.47 8.00 -5.51
CA ASN A 72 -17.71 9.18 -4.70
C ASN A 72 -16.92 10.42 -5.10
N ILE A 73 -16.05 10.34 -6.12
CA ILE A 73 -15.16 11.45 -6.52
C ILE A 73 -15.90 12.75 -6.85
N HIS A 74 -17.16 12.66 -7.29
CA HIS A 74 -18.03 13.80 -7.54
C HIS A 74 -18.37 14.62 -6.28
N LYS A 75 -18.14 14.08 -5.08
CA LYS A 75 -18.29 14.77 -3.80
C LYS A 75 -17.05 15.58 -3.41
N TRP A 76 -15.95 15.45 -4.16
CA TRP A 76 -14.72 16.19 -3.90
C TRP A 76 -14.94 17.69 -4.07
N ASN A 77 -14.45 18.46 -3.12
CA ASN A 77 -14.58 19.91 -3.10
C ASN A 77 -13.22 20.56 -2.86
N GLU A 78 -12.74 21.37 -3.81
CA GLU A 78 -11.44 22.05 -3.73
C GLU A 78 -11.35 23.10 -2.63
N PHE A 79 -12.47 23.49 -2.02
CA PHE A 79 -12.49 24.36 -0.84
C PHE A 79 -12.27 23.61 0.48
N ASP A 80 -12.47 22.28 0.49
CA ASP A 80 -12.25 21.44 1.66
C ASP A 80 -10.80 20.92 1.71
N SER A 81 -10.35 20.55 2.91
CA SER A 81 -8.99 20.02 3.07
C SER A 81 -8.84 18.67 2.38
N LEU A 82 -7.61 18.34 1.98
CA LEU A 82 -7.29 17.06 1.34
C LEU A 82 -7.75 15.87 2.21
N LEU A 83 -7.52 15.93 3.52
CA LEU A 83 -7.95 14.90 4.46
C LEU A 83 -9.47 14.76 4.52
N ALA A 84 -10.20 15.88 4.64
CA ALA A 84 -11.66 15.87 4.70
C ALA A 84 -12.28 15.29 3.42
N ASN A 85 -11.75 15.67 2.26
CA ASN A 85 -12.15 15.10 0.98
C ASN A 85 -11.90 13.59 0.91
N LEU A 86 -10.72 13.12 1.33
CA LEU A 86 -10.40 11.70 1.34
C LEU A 86 -11.30 10.91 2.29
N GLN A 87 -11.58 11.44 3.48
CA GLN A 87 -12.53 10.81 4.43
C GLN A 87 -13.92 10.70 3.83
N LEU A 88 -14.39 11.76 3.18
CA LEU A 88 -15.72 11.80 2.55
C LEU A 88 -15.83 10.85 1.36
N VAL A 89 -14.82 10.83 0.49
CA VAL A 89 -14.82 10.05 -0.75
C VAL A 89 -14.60 8.57 -0.46
N LEU A 90 -13.67 8.23 0.44
CA LEU A 90 -13.42 6.86 0.86
C LEU A 90 -14.41 6.37 1.92
N GLU A 91 -15.21 7.26 2.51
CA GLU A 91 -16.13 6.95 3.62
C GLU A 91 -15.39 6.20 4.75
N ILE A 92 -14.20 6.69 5.11
CA ILE A 92 -13.32 6.12 6.12
C ILE A 92 -12.88 7.25 7.05
N GLU A 93 -12.83 6.95 8.34
CA GLU A 93 -12.11 7.80 9.28
C GLU A 93 -10.65 7.36 9.30
N PHE A 94 -9.75 8.25 8.88
CA PHE A 94 -8.32 7.94 8.96
C PHE A 94 -7.92 7.79 10.43
N PRO A 95 -7.06 6.80 10.73
CA PRO A 95 -6.48 6.67 12.06
C PRO A 95 -5.74 7.95 12.41
N SER A 96 -5.70 8.31 13.70
CA SER A 96 -4.79 9.33 14.21
C SER A 96 -3.76 8.65 15.11
N PRO A 97 -2.50 9.11 15.18
CA PRO A 97 -1.50 8.64 16.14
C PRO A 97 -1.99 8.72 17.60
N ALA A 98 -3.01 9.55 17.87
CA ALA A 98 -3.64 9.64 19.19
C ALA A 98 -4.68 8.54 19.47
N THR A 99 -5.21 7.89 18.43
CA THR A 99 -6.35 6.97 18.53
C THR A 99 -6.04 5.56 18.08
N THR A 100 -4.89 5.32 17.43
CA THR A 100 -4.62 4.04 16.79
C THR A 100 -3.17 3.61 16.96
N GLU A 101 -2.95 2.32 17.18
CA GLU A 101 -1.63 1.71 17.27
C GLU A 101 -1.07 1.46 15.86
N LYS A 102 0.24 1.62 15.68
CA LYS A 102 0.92 1.54 14.37
C LYS A 102 0.80 0.14 13.77
N GLU A 103 0.75 -0.84 14.65
CA GLU A 103 0.67 -2.26 14.42
C GLU A 103 -0.65 -2.68 13.73
N GLU A 104 -1.71 -1.86 13.81
CA GLU A 104 -2.98 -2.15 13.12
C GLU A 104 -2.89 -1.99 11.59
N PHE A 105 -1.90 -1.23 11.10
CA PHE A 105 -1.73 -0.95 9.66
C PHE A 105 -0.45 -1.53 9.08
N CYS A 106 0.55 -1.81 9.91
CA CYS A 106 1.82 -2.38 9.50
C CYS A 106 1.74 -3.92 9.44
N LEU A 107 1.24 -4.46 8.33
CA LEU A 107 1.31 -5.91 8.10
C LEU A 107 2.76 -6.35 7.93
N GLU A 108 3.25 -7.16 8.86
CA GLU A 108 4.61 -7.72 8.80
C GLU A 108 4.76 -8.76 7.68
N CYS A 109 5.98 -8.90 7.17
CA CYS A 109 6.31 -9.98 6.25
C CYS A 109 6.31 -11.33 6.98
N GLY A 110 5.62 -12.33 6.44
CA GLY A 110 5.59 -13.69 7.00
C GLY A 110 6.90 -14.49 6.87
N ILE A 111 7.98 -13.90 6.36
CA ILE A 111 9.29 -14.57 6.25
C ILE A 111 10.30 -13.91 7.18
N CYS A 112 10.44 -12.58 7.12
CA CYS A 112 11.42 -11.85 7.93
C CYS A 112 10.83 -11.24 9.21
N TYR A 113 9.51 -11.33 9.42
CA TYR A 113 8.79 -10.76 10.56
C TYR A 113 9.08 -9.27 10.79
N SER A 114 9.34 -8.54 9.70
CA SER A 114 9.53 -7.10 9.71
C SER A 114 8.51 -6.46 8.78
N TYR A 115 8.08 -5.26 9.14
CA TYR A 115 7.34 -4.39 8.24
C TYR A 115 8.28 -3.79 7.17
N LEU A 116 9.51 -3.44 7.52
CA LEU A 116 10.48 -2.85 6.59
C LEU A 116 11.66 -3.79 6.34
N LEU A 117 11.94 -4.05 5.07
CA LEU A 117 13.18 -4.69 4.62
C LEU A 117 13.97 -3.65 3.81
N GLY A 118 14.88 -2.95 4.48
CA GLY A 118 15.40 -1.69 3.97
C GLY A 118 14.27 -0.68 3.91
N GLU A 119 13.86 -0.30 2.70
CA GLU A 119 12.73 0.59 2.46
C GLU A 119 11.49 -0.15 1.92
N ALA A 120 11.61 -1.43 1.55
CA ALA A 120 10.49 -2.20 1.00
C ALA A 120 9.47 -2.57 2.08
N ILE A 121 8.19 -2.54 1.71
CA ILE A 121 7.06 -3.01 2.53
C ILE A 121 6.51 -4.36 2.00
N PRO A 122 5.73 -5.13 2.79
CA PRO A 122 5.23 -6.44 2.38
C PRO A 122 4.06 -6.31 1.41
N GLU A 123 4.35 -6.01 0.14
CA GLU A 123 3.36 -5.74 -0.90
C GLU A 123 2.79 -7.00 -1.56
N MET A 124 3.50 -8.13 -1.48
CA MET A 124 3.07 -9.40 -2.07
C MET A 124 2.24 -10.17 -1.05
N THR A 125 1.00 -10.55 -1.39
CA THR A 125 0.20 -11.43 -0.53
C THR A 125 -0.11 -12.76 -1.19
N CYS A 126 -0.29 -13.78 -0.36
CA CYS A 126 -0.89 -15.02 -0.83
C CYS A 126 -2.32 -14.78 -1.35
N ASP A 127 -2.61 -15.26 -2.57
CA ASP A 127 -3.91 -15.13 -3.24
C ASP A 127 -5.03 -15.95 -2.56
N SER A 128 -4.66 -16.89 -1.69
CA SER A 128 -5.62 -17.69 -0.95
C SER A 128 -6.40 -16.85 0.06
N PRO A 129 -7.74 -16.80 -0.01
CA PRO A 129 -8.58 -15.99 0.87
C PRO A 129 -8.46 -16.37 2.35
N ASP A 130 -8.12 -17.63 2.63
CA ASP A 130 -7.93 -18.14 4.01
C ASP A 130 -6.54 -17.84 4.58
N CYS A 131 -5.58 -17.41 3.76
CA CYS A 131 -4.18 -17.25 4.17
C CYS A 131 -3.82 -15.77 4.33
N ASN A 132 -3.97 -14.99 3.26
CA ASN A 132 -3.74 -13.54 3.25
C ASN A 132 -2.38 -13.06 3.78
N GLN A 133 -1.41 -13.96 3.94
CA GLN A 133 -0.10 -13.62 4.46
C GLN A 133 0.63 -12.70 3.48
N SER A 134 1.20 -11.62 4.01
CA SER A 134 2.00 -10.62 3.29
C SER A 134 3.49 -10.93 3.34
N PHE A 135 4.21 -10.57 2.29
CA PHE A 135 5.63 -10.78 2.11
C PHE A 135 6.27 -9.61 1.37
N HIS A 136 7.51 -9.27 1.73
CA HIS A 136 8.35 -8.45 0.85
C HIS A 136 8.60 -9.21 -0.45
N HIS A 137 8.65 -8.49 -1.57
CA HIS A 137 8.98 -9.06 -2.88
C HIS A 137 10.30 -9.85 -2.84
N ALA A 138 11.35 -9.25 -2.28
CA ALA A 138 12.65 -9.90 -2.11
C ALA A 138 12.57 -11.19 -1.27
N CYS A 139 11.86 -11.15 -0.12
CA CYS A 139 11.71 -12.32 0.74
C CYS A 139 11.01 -13.49 0.02
N ILE A 140 9.91 -13.21 -0.67
CA ILE A 140 9.15 -14.27 -1.33
C ILE A 140 9.87 -14.80 -2.58
N TYR A 141 10.60 -13.95 -3.30
CA TYR A 141 11.44 -14.36 -4.41
C TYR A 141 12.55 -15.31 -3.95
N GLU A 142 13.26 -14.96 -2.88
CA GLU A 142 14.30 -15.79 -2.27
C GLU A 142 13.77 -17.14 -1.79
N TYR A 143 12.56 -17.14 -1.23
CA TYR A 143 11.90 -18.39 -0.83
C TYR A 143 11.53 -19.26 -2.04
N ILE A 144 10.78 -18.71 -3.01
CA ILE A 144 10.27 -19.48 -4.15
C ILE A 144 11.42 -20.05 -4.98
N ARG A 145 12.51 -19.30 -5.19
CA ARG A 145 13.66 -19.79 -6.00
C ARG A 145 14.40 -20.96 -5.36
N MET A 146 14.23 -21.19 -4.06
CA MET A 146 14.82 -22.32 -3.33
C MET A 146 13.91 -23.56 -3.31
N LEU A 147 12.69 -23.48 -3.87
CA LEU A 147 11.78 -24.62 -3.93
C LEU A 147 12.25 -25.67 -4.95
N PRO A 148 12.13 -26.96 -4.65
CA PRO A 148 12.58 -28.04 -5.55
C PRO A 148 11.72 -28.14 -6.83
N ASP A 149 10.48 -27.68 -6.80
CA ASP A 149 9.50 -27.73 -7.89
C ASP A 149 9.24 -26.37 -8.53
N VAL A 150 10.13 -25.39 -8.27
CA VAL A 150 10.03 -24.04 -8.83
C VAL A 150 9.98 -24.06 -10.36
N ARG A 151 9.14 -23.20 -10.93
CA ARG A 151 9.04 -22.99 -12.38
C ARG A 151 9.20 -21.52 -12.69
N SER A 152 9.81 -21.18 -13.82
CA SER A 152 9.86 -19.81 -14.32
C SER A 152 9.25 -19.72 -15.72
N SER A 153 8.58 -18.60 -16.01
CA SER A 153 8.04 -18.28 -17.34
C SER A 153 7.68 -16.79 -17.43
N PHE A 154 7.92 -16.14 -18.57
CA PHE A 154 7.55 -14.74 -18.84
C PHE A 154 7.85 -13.75 -17.70
N ASN A 155 9.09 -13.73 -17.19
CA ASN A 155 9.53 -12.89 -16.07
C ASN A 155 8.78 -13.14 -14.74
N LYS A 156 8.18 -14.32 -14.58
CA LYS A 156 7.52 -14.77 -13.35
C LYS A 156 8.16 -16.04 -12.83
N LEU A 157 8.20 -16.15 -11.51
CA LEU A 157 8.61 -17.33 -10.77
C LEU A 157 7.39 -17.90 -10.05
N PHE A 158 7.10 -19.18 -10.29
CA PHE A 158 5.94 -19.90 -9.76
C PHE A 158 6.39 -20.91 -8.72
N GLY A 159 5.65 -20.97 -7.62
CA GLY A 159 5.86 -21.93 -6.54
C GLY A 159 4.61 -21.99 -5.66
N HIS A 160 4.81 -22.15 -4.36
CA HIS A 160 3.73 -22.24 -3.39
C HIS A 160 3.95 -21.33 -2.18
N CYS A 161 2.87 -20.98 -1.48
CA CYS A 161 2.92 -20.16 -0.28
C CYS A 161 3.58 -20.90 0.89
N PRO A 162 4.50 -20.26 1.65
CA PRO A 162 5.14 -20.89 2.80
C PRO A 162 4.18 -21.25 3.94
N TYR A 163 2.98 -20.65 3.96
CA TYR A 163 1.98 -20.84 5.04
C TYR A 163 0.90 -21.85 4.67
N CYS A 164 0.28 -21.70 3.49
CA CYS A 164 -0.88 -22.52 3.11
C CYS A 164 -0.59 -23.52 1.97
N ASN A 165 0.64 -23.52 1.43
CA ASN A 165 1.07 -24.37 0.33
C ASN A 165 0.23 -24.25 -0.95
N LYS A 166 -0.65 -23.24 -1.06
CA LYS A 166 -1.40 -22.97 -2.28
C LYS A 166 -0.49 -22.29 -3.32
N PRO A 167 -0.75 -22.50 -4.63
CA PRO A 167 0.06 -21.92 -5.70
C PRO A 167 0.16 -20.40 -5.59
N MET A 168 1.35 -19.87 -5.85
CA MET A 168 1.59 -18.43 -5.94
C MET A 168 2.72 -18.11 -6.90
N TRP A 169 2.89 -16.83 -7.22
CA TRP A 169 3.97 -16.37 -8.08
C TRP A 169 4.48 -14.98 -7.66
N CYS A 170 5.70 -14.66 -8.09
CA CYS A 170 6.27 -13.32 -7.99
C CYS A 170 6.97 -12.96 -9.32
N THR A 171 7.20 -11.68 -9.57
CA THR A 171 8.05 -11.24 -10.68
C THR A 171 9.52 -11.47 -10.34
N ILE A 172 10.34 -11.78 -11.35
CA ILE A 172 11.79 -11.87 -11.17
C ILE A 172 12.33 -10.43 -11.13
N PRO A 173 13.13 -10.05 -10.10
CA PRO A 173 13.76 -8.73 -10.00
C PRO A 173 14.68 -8.40 -11.18
#